data_AF-A0A507QWN0-F1
#
_entry.id   AF-A0A507QWN0-F1
#
_cell.length_a   1.000
_cell.length_b   1.000
_cell.length_c   1.000
_cell.angle_alpha   90.00
_cell.angle_beta   90.00
_cell.angle_gamma   90.00
#
_symmetry.space_group_name_H-M   'P 1'
#
loop_
_entity.id
_entity.type
_entity.pdbx_description
1 polymer ?
#
loop_
_entity_poly.entity_id
_entity_poly.type
_entity_poly.pdbx_seq_one_letter_code
_entity_poly.pdbx_strand_id
1 'polypeptide(L)'
;MTRKHPLRVLAIVSNKSPAWKQSPEDIIQLAIQVINEKSLYDQKEITLSDTKLLAIQRYFVREMFVFDISNEDYDPEKGHLSEQNQLPVVVIHLSDRKIASKPHPGECARINETVRHLHDANGFGSIPPFIENHTSGTPPNYPNPRSLRCSGPPHKAL
;
A
#
# COMPACT_ATOMS: atom_id res chain seq x y z
N MET A 1 16.22 -11.75 -21.10
CA MET A 1 15.90 -10.99 -19.86
C MET A 1 14.66 -11.62 -19.27
N THR A 2 14.73 -12.15 -18.05
CA THR A 2 13.56 -12.66 -17.32
C THR A 2 12.65 -11.47 -17.02
N ARG A 3 11.37 -11.53 -17.40
CA ARG A 3 10.41 -10.47 -17.05
C ARG A 3 10.36 -10.37 -15.53
N LYS A 4 10.62 -9.17 -14.98
CA LYS A 4 10.35 -8.89 -13.57
C LYS A 4 8.82 -8.97 -13.38
N HIS A 5 8.37 -9.68 -12.36
CA HIS A 5 6.94 -9.84 -12.10
C HIS A 5 6.52 -8.83 -11.03
N PRO A 6 5.64 -7.87 -11.32
CA PRO A 6 5.31 -6.82 -10.36
C PRO A 6 4.74 -7.41 -9.06
N LEU A 7 5.20 -6.90 -7.91
CA LEU A 7 4.77 -7.31 -6.57
C LEU A 7 4.33 -6.08 -5.77
N ARG A 8 3.18 -6.16 -5.13
CA ARG A 8 2.73 -5.14 -4.16
C ARG A 8 3.14 -5.53 -2.75
N VAL A 9 3.65 -4.58 -1.99
CA VAL A 9 4.04 -4.76 -0.60
C VAL A 9 3.21 -3.83 0.28
N LEU A 10 2.57 -4.41 1.30
CA LEU A 10 2.01 -3.66 2.42
C LEU A 10 2.96 -3.79 3.62
N ALA A 11 3.65 -2.71 3.96
CA ALA A 11 4.43 -2.62 5.19
C ALA A 11 3.61 -1.94 6.30
N ILE A 12 3.41 -2.66 7.41
CA ILE A 12 2.67 -2.20 8.58
C ILE A 12 3.66 -1.95 9.70
N VAL A 13 3.90 -0.68 10.02
CA VAL A 13 4.82 -0.25 11.08
C VAL A 13 4.01 0.02 12.34
N SER A 14 4.25 -0.77 13.39
CA SER A 14 3.66 -0.55 14.71
C SER A 14 4.38 0.59 15.44
N ASN A 15 3.66 1.31 16.30
CA ASN A 15 4.25 2.31 17.20
C ASN A 15 5.22 1.75 18.24
N LYS A 16 5.34 0.43 18.33
CA LYS A 16 6.35 -0.28 19.14
C LYS A 16 7.61 -0.63 18.37
N SER A 17 7.62 -0.44 17.05
CA SER A 17 8.77 -0.78 16.22
C SER A 17 9.87 0.26 16.35
N PRO A 18 11.16 -0.14 16.31
CA PRO A 18 12.26 0.80 16.08
C PRO A 18 12.14 1.57 14.76
N ALA A 19 11.36 1.06 13.81
CA ALA A 19 11.04 1.70 12.55
C ALA A 19 9.97 2.80 12.65
N TRP A 20 9.35 3.00 13.83
CA TRP A 20 8.30 4.00 14.01
C TRP A 20 8.80 5.41 13.68
N LYS A 21 8.02 6.15 12.87
CA LYS A 21 8.32 7.52 12.39
C LYS A 21 9.60 7.65 11.56
N GLN A 22 10.14 6.56 11.03
CA GLN A 22 11.22 6.65 10.03
C GLN A 22 10.68 7.16 8.68
N SER A 23 11.59 7.53 7.77
CA SER A 23 11.20 8.00 6.45
C SER A 23 10.57 6.86 5.62
N PRO A 24 9.69 7.16 4.65
CA PRO A 24 9.16 6.14 3.75
C PRO A 24 10.27 5.32 3.07
N GLU A 25 11.38 5.95 2.70
CA GLU A 25 12.55 5.32 2.09
C GLU A 25 13.19 4.29 3.04
N ASP A 26 13.38 4.64 4.31
CA ASP A 26 13.90 3.71 5.32
C ASP A 26 12.96 2.51 5.54
N ILE A 27 11.65 2.76 5.56
CA ILE A 27 10.64 1.69 5.69
C ILE A 27 10.69 0.75 4.49
N ILE A 28 10.80 1.28 3.27
CA ILE A 28 10.91 0.49 2.05
C ILE A 28 12.21 -0.33 2.05
N GLN A 29 13.35 0.28 2.42
CA GLN A 29 14.62 -0.45 2.52
C GLN A 29 14.54 -1.59 3.54
N LEU A 30 13.94 -1.35 4.70
CA LEU A 30 13.73 -2.37 5.71
C LEU A 30 12.80 -3.50 5.23
N ALA A 31 11.74 -3.15 4.49
CA ALA A 31 10.84 -4.10 3.87
C ALA A 31 11.56 -4.96 2.80
N ILE A 32 12.38 -4.35 1.95
CA ILE A 32 13.22 -5.05 0.96
C ILE A 32 14.17 -6.04 1.66
N GLN A 33 14.83 -5.61 2.73
CA GLN A 33 15.69 -6.49 3.52
C GLN A 33 14.92 -7.73 3.99
N VAL A 34 13.72 -7.56 4.55
CA VAL A 34 12.88 -8.68 5.02
C VAL A 34 12.45 -9.60 3.87
N ILE A 35 12.11 -9.04 2.70
CA ILE A 35 11.75 -9.80 1.50
C ILE A 35 12.91 -10.70 1.05
N ASN A 36 14.12 -10.14 1.00
CA ASN A 36 15.33 -10.85 0.61
C ASN A 36 15.68 -11.96 1.62
N GLU A 37 15.68 -11.64 2.92
CA GLU A 37 15.95 -12.60 4.00
C GLU A 37 15.00 -13.80 3.97
N LYS A 38 13.73 -13.58 3.61
CA LYS A 38 12.70 -14.62 3.55
C LYS A 38 12.48 -15.22 2.17
N SER A 39 13.24 -14.81 1.16
CA SER A 39 13.08 -15.26 -0.24
C SER A 39 11.63 -15.17 -0.73
N LEU A 40 10.95 -14.06 -0.41
CA LEU A 40 9.52 -13.86 -0.75
C LEU A 40 9.29 -13.38 -2.19
N TYR A 41 10.36 -13.05 -2.89
CA TYR A 41 10.36 -12.57 -4.26
C TYR A 41 11.54 -13.18 -5.03
N ASP A 42 11.32 -13.53 -6.29
CA ASP A 42 12.28 -14.33 -7.06
C ASP A 42 13.52 -13.52 -7.52
N GLN A 43 13.43 -12.18 -7.49
CA GLN A 43 14.56 -11.31 -7.81
C GLN A 43 15.48 -11.17 -6.59
N LYS A 44 16.76 -11.53 -6.78
CA LYS A 44 17.77 -11.52 -5.70
C LYS A 44 18.31 -10.12 -5.35
N GLU A 45 18.11 -9.13 -6.22
CA GLU A 45 18.65 -7.78 -6.08
C GLU A 45 17.54 -6.76 -6.33
N ILE A 46 16.63 -6.63 -5.37
CA ILE A 46 15.65 -5.53 -5.34
C ILE A 46 16.36 -4.33 -4.72
N THR A 47 16.34 -3.20 -5.41
CA THR A 47 16.85 -1.93 -4.89
C THR A 47 15.72 -0.93 -4.69
N LEU A 48 15.98 0.16 -3.98
CA LEU A 48 14.97 1.21 -3.78
C LEU A 48 14.47 1.80 -5.12
N SER A 49 15.32 1.88 -6.14
CA SER A 49 14.93 2.36 -7.48
C SER A 49 14.03 1.40 -8.25
N ASP A 50 13.93 0.14 -7.82
CA ASP A 50 12.95 -0.81 -8.37
C ASP A 50 11.55 -0.63 -7.74
N THR A 51 11.40 0.31 -6.79
CA THR A 51 10.16 0.49 -6.04
C THR A 51 9.42 1.77 -6.39
N LYS A 52 8.10 1.73 -6.21
CA LYS A 52 7.23 2.90 -6.34
C LYS A 52 6.28 2.97 -5.16
N LEU A 53 6.47 3.95 -4.29
CA LEU A 53 5.56 4.21 -3.18
C LEU A 53 4.20 4.69 -3.72
N LEU A 54 3.13 4.01 -3.32
CA LEU A 54 1.77 4.30 -3.76
C LEU A 54 0.94 5.00 -2.70
N ALA A 55 1.06 4.57 -1.45
CA ALA A 55 0.20 5.08 -0.39
C ALA A 55 0.86 5.06 0.99
N ILE A 56 0.43 6.01 1.82
CA ILE A 56 0.72 6.05 3.25
C ILE A 56 -0.61 6.28 3.99
N GLN A 57 -0.95 5.39 4.92
CA GLN A 57 -2.08 5.60 5.84
C GLN A 57 -1.55 5.64 7.28
N ARG A 58 -1.84 6.74 7.99
CA ARG A 58 -1.37 6.96 9.37
C ARG A 58 -2.49 6.76 10.37
N TYR A 59 -2.24 5.93 11.37
CA TYR A 59 -3.12 5.70 12.52
C TYR A 59 -2.34 5.92 13.83
N PHE A 60 -3.03 6.09 14.95
CA PHE A 60 -2.39 6.34 16.25
C PHE A 60 -1.38 5.25 16.68
N VAL A 61 -1.64 3.99 16.31
CA VAL A 61 -0.85 2.83 16.76
C VAL A 61 -0.07 2.16 15.63
N ARG A 62 -0.24 2.61 14.38
CA ARG A 62 0.43 2.04 13.22
C ARG A 62 0.44 2.98 12.02
N GLU A 63 1.45 2.82 11.17
CA GLU A 63 1.51 3.42 9.84
C GLU A 63 1.55 2.29 8.82
N MET A 64 0.88 2.50 7.70
CA MET A 64 0.78 1.53 6.61
C MET A 64 1.35 2.16 5.35
N PHE A 65 2.32 1.50 4.75
CA PHE A 65 2.98 1.92 3.52
C PHE A 65 2.68 0.88 2.45
N VAL A 66 2.14 1.33 1.31
CA VAL A 66 1.92 0.47 0.15
C VAL A 66 2.85 0.92 -0.95
N PHE A 67 3.67 0.00 -1.45
CA PHE A 67 4.57 0.25 -2.57
C PHE A 67 4.61 -0.96 -3.48
N ASP A 68 4.90 -0.72 -4.75
CA ASP A 68 5.09 -1.77 -5.73
C ASP A 68 6.58 -1.96 -6.00
N ILE A 69 6.97 -3.19 -6.30
CA ILE A 69 8.29 -3.59 -6.77
C ILE A 69 8.14 -4.01 -8.24
N SER A 70 8.98 -3.46 -9.12
CA SER A 70 9.03 -3.81 -10.55
C SER A 70 7.71 -3.61 -11.32
N ASN A 71 6.88 -2.65 -10.92
CA ASN A 71 5.65 -2.28 -11.63
C ASN A 71 5.91 -1.16 -12.64
N GLU A 72 6.66 -1.49 -13.70
CA GLU A 72 7.05 -0.53 -14.75
C GLU A 72 5.85 -0.03 -15.58
N ASP A 73 4.80 -0.85 -15.69
CA ASP A 73 3.59 -0.56 -16.45
C ASP A 73 2.51 0.18 -15.62
N TYR A 74 2.86 0.71 -14.44
CA TYR A 74 1.90 1.42 -13.60
C TYR A 74 1.37 2.68 -14.29
N ASP A 75 0.06 2.71 -14.51
CA ASP A 75 -0.67 3.84 -15.09
C ASP A 75 -1.55 4.53 -14.01
N PRO A 76 -1.21 5.75 -13.56
CA PRO A 76 -1.98 6.46 -12.55
C PRO A 76 -3.38 6.88 -13.00
N GLU A 77 -3.61 7.01 -14.32
CA GLU A 77 -4.93 7.34 -14.85
C GLU A 77 -5.88 6.16 -14.72
N LYS A 78 -5.36 4.94 -14.86
CA LYS A 78 -6.14 3.69 -14.82
C LYS A 78 -6.16 3.01 -13.46
N GLY A 79 -5.37 3.45 -12.50
CA GLY A 79 -5.24 2.82 -11.17
C GLY A 79 -6.53 2.73 -10.33
N HIS A 80 -7.61 3.41 -10.74
CA HIS A 80 -8.94 3.34 -10.11
C HIS A 80 -9.85 2.22 -10.70
N LEU A 81 -9.46 1.60 -11.82
CA LEU A 81 -10.23 0.55 -12.50
C LEU A 81 -9.98 -0.82 -11.84
N SER A 82 -11.02 -1.65 -11.71
CA SER A 82 -10.96 -2.95 -11.02
C SER A 82 -10.10 -3.99 -11.74
N GLU A 83 -10.02 -3.91 -13.06
CA GLU A 83 -9.29 -4.86 -13.91
C GLU A 83 -7.80 -4.51 -14.00
N GLN A 84 -7.41 -3.36 -13.47
CA GLN A 84 -6.06 -2.82 -13.55
C GLN A 84 -5.35 -2.99 -12.21
N ASN A 85 -4.03 -3.16 -12.27
CA ASN A 85 -3.16 -3.09 -11.10
C ASN A 85 -3.46 -4.14 -10.00
N GLN A 86 -3.98 -5.30 -10.41
CA GLN A 86 -4.20 -6.48 -9.56
C GLN A 86 -2.90 -7.26 -9.40
N LEU A 87 -2.09 -6.87 -8.42
CA LEU A 87 -0.78 -7.47 -8.19
C LEU A 87 -0.84 -8.58 -7.14
N PRO A 88 0.06 -9.58 -7.19
CA PRO A 88 0.35 -10.40 -6.02
C PRO A 88 0.82 -9.49 -4.87
N VAL A 89 0.50 -9.88 -3.64
CA VAL A 89 0.79 -9.08 -2.46
C VAL A 89 1.70 -9.84 -1.48
N VAL A 90 2.59 -9.11 -0.83
CA VAL A 90 3.29 -9.51 0.41
C VAL A 90 2.93 -8.51 1.50
N VAL A 91 2.66 -9.02 2.71
CA VAL A 91 2.44 -8.19 3.90
C VAL A 91 3.64 -8.33 4.82
N ILE A 92 4.15 -7.20 5.31
CA ILE A 92 5.27 -7.13 6.24
C ILE A 92 4.81 -6.38 7.49
N HIS A 93 4.87 -7.04 8.63
CA HIS A 93 4.65 -6.41 9.93
C HIS A 93 6.01 -6.07 10.54
N LEU A 94 6.22 -4.77 10.76
CA LEU A 94 7.36 -4.21 11.46
C LEU A 94 6.89 -3.79 12.86
N SER A 95 7.07 -4.66 13.84
CA SER A 95 6.80 -4.39 15.25
C SER A 95 8.08 -4.51 16.07
N ASP A 96 7.97 -4.99 17.31
CA ASP A 96 9.06 -5.61 18.07
C ASP A 96 9.70 -6.81 17.32
N ARG A 97 8.97 -7.41 16.38
CA ARG A 97 9.44 -8.48 15.50
C ARG A 97 9.17 -8.10 14.04
N LYS A 98 9.97 -8.68 13.13
CA LYS A 98 9.76 -8.57 11.69
C LYS A 98 9.08 -9.83 11.18
N ILE A 99 7.81 -9.72 10.78
CA ILE A 99 7.03 -10.83 10.23
C ILE A 99 6.70 -10.48 8.79
N ALA A 100 6.77 -11.46 7.90
CA ALA A 100 6.33 -11.28 6.52
C ALA A 100 5.64 -12.54 6.03
N SER A 101 4.59 -12.37 5.24
CA SER A 101 3.72 -13.43 4.76
C SER A 101 3.12 -13.09 3.40
N LYS A 102 2.75 -14.13 2.65
CA LYS A 102 1.82 -14.01 1.53
C LYS A 102 0.41 -14.10 2.10
N PRO A 103 -0.43 -13.06 1.97
CA PRO A 103 -1.75 -13.04 2.58
C PRO A 103 -2.71 -13.99 1.85
N HIS A 104 -3.85 -14.28 2.49
CA HIS A 104 -4.94 -15.02 1.86
C HIS A 104 -5.47 -14.26 0.62
N PRO A 105 -5.96 -14.91 -0.45
CA PRO A 105 -6.44 -14.23 -1.67
C PRO A 105 -7.44 -13.10 -1.41
N GLY A 106 -8.35 -13.27 -0.44
CA GLY A 106 -9.30 -12.23 -0.06
C GLY A 106 -8.64 -10.97 0.54
N GLU A 107 -7.55 -11.13 1.29
CA GLU A 107 -6.78 -10.01 1.82
C GLU A 107 -5.92 -9.35 0.74
N CYS A 108 -5.34 -10.13 -0.17
CA CYS A 108 -4.69 -9.63 -1.39
C CYS A 108 -5.65 -8.72 -2.19
N ALA A 109 -6.86 -9.20 -2.46
CA ALA A 109 -7.90 -8.43 -3.16
C ALA A 109 -8.26 -7.15 -2.40
N ARG A 110 -8.38 -7.20 -1.07
CA ARG A 110 -8.64 -6.00 -0.24
C ARG A 110 -7.52 -4.97 -0.31
N ILE A 111 -6.25 -5.39 -0.34
CA ILE A 111 -5.11 -4.47 -0.43
C ILE A 111 -5.07 -3.78 -1.80
N ASN A 112 -5.31 -4.54 -2.88
CA ASN A 112 -5.45 -3.97 -4.22
C ASN A 112 -6.65 -3.00 -4.31
N GLU A 113 -7.78 -3.36 -3.72
CA GLU A 113 -8.97 -2.49 -3.62
C GLU A 113 -8.69 -1.21 -2.83
N THR A 114 -7.89 -1.25 -1.75
CA THR A 114 -7.52 -0.03 -1.01
C THR A 114 -6.70 0.93 -1.87
N VAL A 115 -5.72 0.44 -2.63
CA VAL A 115 -4.96 1.28 -3.59
C VAL A 115 -5.90 1.88 -4.63
N ARG A 116 -6.80 1.08 -5.17
CA ARG A 116 -7.82 1.53 -6.14
C ARG A 116 -8.73 2.61 -5.56
N HIS A 117 -9.17 2.43 -4.31
CA HIS A 117 -9.96 3.42 -3.59
C HIS A 117 -9.19 4.72 -3.39
N LEU A 118 -7.91 4.66 -3.03
CA LEU A 118 -7.07 5.85 -2.88
C LEU A 118 -6.92 6.62 -4.18
N HIS A 119 -6.75 5.93 -5.31
CA HIS A 119 -6.82 6.56 -6.62
C HIS A 119 -8.16 7.26 -6.83
N ASP A 120 -9.25 6.52 -6.68
CA ASP A 120 -10.61 7.03 -6.88
C ASP A 120 -10.87 8.27 -6.02
N ALA A 121 -10.54 8.21 -4.74
CA ALA A 121 -10.78 9.27 -3.77
C ALA A 121 -9.94 10.54 -4.04
N ASN A 122 -8.70 10.41 -4.51
CA ASN A 122 -7.84 11.56 -4.77
C ASN A 122 -8.12 12.30 -6.10
N GLY A 123 -8.99 11.75 -6.97
CA GLY A 123 -9.48 12.49 -8.13
C GLY A 123 -8.61 12.46 -9.38
N PHE A 124 -9.15 13.00 -10.48
CA PHE A 124 -8.46 13.06 -11.77
C PHE A 124 -7.09 13.77 -11.68
N GLY A 125 -6.10 13.24 -12.41
CA GLY A 125 -4.73 13.77 -12.42
C GLY A 125 -3.92 13.50 -11.14
N SER A 126 -4.50 12.82 -10.14
CA SER A 126 -3.77 12.49 -8.91
C SER A 126 -2.66 11.46 -9.19
N ILE A 127 -1.49 11.70 -8.58
CA ILE A 127 -0.33 10.82 -8.64
C ILE A 127 0.07 10.39 -7.21
N PRO A 128 0.53 9.15 -7.03
CA PRO A 128 1.05 8.70 -5.74
C PRO A 128 2.33 9.47 -5.33
N PRO A 129 2.67 9.48 -4.03
CA PRO A 129 2.01 8.74 -2.95
C PRO A 129 0.73 9.41 -2.45
N PHE A 130 -0.34 8.63 -2.30
CA PHE A 130 -1.58 9.06 -1.66
C PHE A 130 -1.45 8.98 -0.14
N ILE A 131 -1.69 10.08 0.57
CA ILE A 131 -1.50 10.15 2.02
C ILE A 131 -2.83 10.34 2.72
N GLU A 132 -3.17 9.42 3.61
CA GLU A 132 -4.30 9.55 4.53
C GLU A 132 -3.81 9.65 5.97
N ASN A 133 -4.33 10.62 6.70
CA ASN A 133 -4.06 10.76 8.12
C ASN A 133 -5.34 10.56 8.93
N HIS A 134 -5.38 9.49 9.71
CA HIS A 134 -6.49 9.14 10.61
C HIS A 134 -6.23 9.55 12.06
N THR A 135 -5.15 10.31 12.35
CA THR A 135 -4.80 10.74 13.72
C THR A 135 -5.46 12.06 14.15
N SER A 136 -6.16 12.76 13.25
CA SER A 136 -6.77 14.07 13.56
C SER A 136 -8.10 13.96 14.33
N GLY A 137 -8.65 12.75 14.48
CA GLY A 137 -9.99 12.54 15.03
C GLY A 137 -11.12 12.88 14.04
N THR A 138 -10.78 13.38 12.86
CA THR A 138 -11.69 13.60 11.73
C THR A 138 -11.38 12.59 10.63
N PRO A 139 -12.39 12.01 9.95
CA PRO A 139 -12.16 11.20 8.77
C PRO A 139 -11.39 11.99 7.69
N PRO A 140 -10.55 11.32 6.87
CA PRO A 140 -9.92 11.97 5.73
C PRO A 140 -10.97 12.61 4.81
N ASN A 141 -10.68 13.83 4.35
CA ASN A 141 -11.53 14.54 3.41
C ASN A 141 -10.96 14.40 2.00
N TYR A 142 -11.81 14.00 1.06
CA TYR A 142 -11.45 13.87 -0.36
C TYR A 142 -12.25 14.90 -1.15
N PRO A 143 -11.67 16.06 -1.49
CA PRO A 143 -12.42 17.16 -2.07
C PRO A 143 -12.82 16.92 -3.54
N ASN A 144 -12.25 15.92 -4.21
CA ASN A 144 -12.44 15.69 -5.64
C ASN A 144 -12.41 14.19 -6.01
N PRO A 145 -13.29 13.32 -5.49
CA PRO A 145 -13.27 11.91 -5.85
C PRO A 145 -13.72 11.70 -7.30
N ARG A 146 -13.10 10.75 -8.02
CA ARG A 146 -13.46 10.38 -9.40
C ARG A 146 -14.87 9.79 -9.45
N SER A 147 -15.17 8.86 -8.55
CA SER A 147 -16.52 8.34 -8.37
C SER A 147 -17.22 9.03 -7.20
N LEU A 148 -18.44 9.49 -7.43
CA LEU A 148 -19.36 9.86 -6.37
C LEU A 148 -19.80 8.55 -5.69
N ARG A 149 -18.96 7.95 -4.83
CA ARG A 149 -19.45 6.93 -3.90
C ARG A 149 -20.46 7.65 -3.01
N CYS A 150 -21.75 7.45 -3.28
CA CYS A 150 -22.82 7.94 -2.44
C CYS A 150 -22.47 7.64 -0.98
N SER A 151 -22.23 8.68 -0.20
CA SER A 151 -22.28 8.66 1.26
C SER A 151 -23.75 8.43 1.66
N GLY A 152 -24.27 7.25 1.35
CA GLY A 152 -25.55 6.79 1.86
C GLY A 152 -25.45 6.67 3.38
N PRO A 153 -26.52 6.98 4.13
CA PRO A 153 -26.50 6.85 5.59
C PRO A 153 -26.20 5.39 5.96
N PRO A 154 -25.58 5.14 7.13
CA PRO A 154 -25.40 3.78 7.60
C PRO A 154 -26.78 3.12 7.68
N HIS A 155 -26.94 2.00 6.97
CA HIS A 155 -28.08 1.11 7.15
C HIS A 155 -28.19 0.81 8.64
N LYS A 156 -29.24 1.30 9.30
CA LYS A 156 -29.63 0.81 10.62
C LYS A 156 -29.97 -0.67 10.45
N ALA A 157 -29.16 -1.54 11.05
CA ALA A 157 -29.55 -2.92 11.28
C ALA A 157 -30.70 -2.93 12.29
N LEU A 158 -31.74 -3.67 11.95
CA LEU A 158 -32.87 -4.03 12.81
C LEU A 158 -32.41 -4.94 13.96
#